data_AF-A0A4S1EVU0-F1
#
_entry.id   AF-A0A4S1EVU0-F1
#
_cell.length_a   1.000
_cell.length_b   1.000
_cell.length_c   1.000
_cell.angle_alpha   90.00
_cell.angle_beta   90.00
_cell.angle_gamma   90.00
#
_symmetry.space_group_name_H-M   'P 1'
#
loop_
_entity.id
_entity.type
_entity.pdbx_description
1 polymer ?
#
loop_
_entity_poly.entity_id
_entity_poly.type
_entity_poly.pdbx_seq_one_letter_code
_entity_poly.pdbx_strand_id
1 'polypeptide(L)'
;DLEPSAVRRLELDAADAVVVGFLNRQSTQHARFMVRRLKRIKAKLRVGIVFWSEVGNGDGEAAAELAGTLNADFVAFGMVDAVTGALSNKPAVMLKPAHRRRRQPAR
;
A
#
# COMPACT_ATOMS: atom_id res chain seq x y z
N ASP A 1 12.21 10.65 -7.79
CA ASP A 1 11.18 9.83 -8.46
C ASP A 1 11.11 8.46 -7.80
N LEU A 2 9.92 7.86 -7.69
CA LEU A 2 9.68 6.59 -6.98
C LEU A 2 10.12 5.37 -7.83
N GLU A 3 11.31 5.48 -8.40
CA GLU A 3 11.92 4.45 -9.22
C GLU A 3 12.20 3.17 -8.41
N PRO A 4 12.06 1.98 -9.01
CA PRO A 4 12.29 0.69 -8.37
C PRO A 4 13.58 0.56 -7.55
N SER A 5 14.65 1.23 -8.00
CA SER A 5 15.98 1.25 -7.36
C SER A 5 16.03 2.16 -6.14
N ALA A 6 15.27 3.26 -6.14
CA ALA A 6 15.20 4.20 -5.02
C ALA A 6 14.47 3.61 -3.81
N VAL A 7 13.38 2.87 -4.04
CA VAL A 7 12.60 2.23 -2.97
C VAL A 7 13.43 1.20 -2.18
N ARG A 8 14.38 0.51 -2.83
CA ARG A 8 15.27 -0.46 -2.17
C ARG A 8 16.32 0.19 -1.27
N ARG A 9 16.60 1.48 -1.45
CA ARG A 9 17.57 2.21 -0.62
C ARG A 9 16.94 2.81 0.63
N LEU A 10 15.63 2.67 0.79
CA LEU A 10 14.94 3.10 2.01
C LEU A 10 15.33 2.16 3.15
N GLU A 11 15.72 2.72 4.29
CA GLU A 11 16.02 1.97 5.52
C GLU A 11 14.71 1.52 6.19
N LEU A 12 14.11 0.45 5.66
CA LEU A 12 12.80 -0.05 6.12
C LEU A 12 12.89 -1.01 7.32
N ASP A 13 14.09 -1.42 7.70
CA ASP A 13 14.29 -2.39 8.79
C ASP A 13 13.82 -1.82 10.13
N ALA A 14 14.13 -0.55 10.40
CA ALA A 14 13.70 0.17 11.60
C ALA A 14 12.24 0.69 11.55
N ALA A 15 11.59 0.66 10.38
CA ALA A 15 10.23 1.18 10.23
C ALA A 15 9.17 0.08 10.44
N ASP A 16 8.18 0.35 11.28
CA ASP A 16 7.02 -0.54 11.48
C ASP A 16 5.89 -0.29 10.49
N ALA A 17 5.77 0.96 10.02
CA ALA A 17 4.79 1.38 9.04
C ALA A 17 5.38 2.35 8.00
N VAL A 18 4.85 2.30 6.78
CA VAL A 18 5.10 3.27 5.71
C VAL A 18 3.77 3.79 5.19
N VAL A 19 3.69 5.10 5.00
CA VAL A 19 2.53 5.76 4.40
C VAL A 19 2.94 6.38 3.07
N VAL A 20 2.22 6.05 2.00
CA VAL A 20 2.48 6.60 0.66
C VAL A 20 1.32 7.50 0.26
N GLY A 21 1.61 8.80 0.14
CA GLY A 21 0.64 9.79 -0.30
C GLY A 21 0.59 9.95 -1.81
N PHE A 22 -0.62 10.01 -2.37
CA PHE A 22 -0.90 10.33 -3.76
C PHE A 22 -1.81 11.56 -3.80
N LEU A 23 -1.43 12.56 -4.60
CA LEU A 23 -2.26 13.74 -4.86
C LEU A 23 -3.30 13.46 -5.95
N ASN A 24 -2.99 12.55 -6.89
CA ASN A 24 -3.95 12.08 -7.89
C ASN A 24 -4.66 10.82 -7.39
N ARG A 25 -5.98 10.92 -7.19
CA ARG A 25 -6.86 9.82 -6.76
C ARG A 25 -6.90 8.65 -7.74
N GLN A 26 -6.65 8.88 -9.03
CA GLN A 26 -6.66 7.85 -10.06
C GLN A 26 -5.37 7.02 -10.10
N SER A 27 -4.35 7.36 -9.29
CA SER A 27 -3.07 6.64 -9.22
C SER A 27 -3.15 5.28 -8.52
N THR A 28 -4.31 4.63 -8.50
CA THR A 28 -4.56 3.35 -7.81
C THR A 28 -3.65 2.23 -8.30
N GLN A 29 -3.33 2.17 -9.60
CA GLN A 29 -2.37 1.20 -10.13
C GLN A 29 -0.95 1.41 -9.58
N HIS A 30 -0.50 2.66 -9.52
CA HIS A 30 0.80 3.03 -8.96
C HIS A 30 0.85 2.74 -7.45
N ALA A 31 -0.23 3.06 -6.72
CA ALA A 31 -0.38 2.73 -5.32
C ALA A 31 -0.24 1.22 -5.09
N ARG A 32 -1.00 0.41 -5.84
CA ARG A 32 -0.93 -1.06 -5.76
C ARG A 32 0.48 -1.59 -6.03
N PHE A 33 1.15 -1.06 -7.05
CA PHE A 33 2.52 -1.44 -7.37
C PHE A 33 3.47 -1.16 -6.19
N MET A 34 3.36 0.04 -5.61
CA MET A 34 4.19 0.47 -4.48
C MET A 34 3.97 -0.41 -3.24
N VAL A 35 2.71 -0.63 -2.84
CA VAL A 35 2.37 -1.49 -1.70
C VAL A 35 2.99 -2.87 -1.87
N ARG A 36 2.78 -3.50 -3.02
CA ARG A 36 3.32 -4.85 -3.27
C ARG A 36 4.84 -4.85 -3.33
N ARG A 37 5.49 -3.75 -3.66
CA ARG A 37 6.96 -3.66 -3.65
C ARG A 37 7.48 -3.60 -2.22
N LEU A 38 6.95 -2.69 -1.42
CA LEU A 38 7.32 -2.53 -0.01
C LEU A 38 7.09 -3.82 0.79
N LYS A 39 5.92 -4.45 0.62
CA LYS A 39 5.61 -5.73 1.29
C LYS A 39 6.45 -6.91 0.82
N ARG A 40 7.05 -6.86 -0.37
CA ARG A 40 8.03 -7.87 -0.80
C ARG A 40 9.41 -7.64 -0.20
N ILE A 41 9.74 -6.41 0.19
CA ILE A 41 11.00 -6.09 0.87
C ILE A 41 10.89 -6.54 2.34
N LYS A 42 9.82 -6.14 3.04
CA LYS A 42 9.56 -6.53 4.43
C LYS A 42 8.09 -6.94 4.57
N ALA A 43 7.84 -8.25 4.65
CA ALA A 43 6.48 -8.79 4.69
C ALA A 43 5.68 -8.39 5.94
N LYS A 44 6.37 -8.08 7.03
CA LYS A 44 5.78 -7.59 8.29
C LYS A 44 5.56 -6.08 8.31
N LEU A 45 5.99 -5.34 7.28
CA LEU A 45 5.84 -3.89 7.21
C LEU A 45 4.38 -3.53 6.94
N ARG A 46 3.81 -2.68 7.78
CA ARG A 46 2.49 -2.09 7.57
C ARG A 46 2.60 -1.01 6.49
N VAL A 47 1.75 -1.03 5.47
CA VAL A 47 1.79 -0.10 4.35
C VAL A 47 0.40 0.50 4.13
N GLY A 48 0.29 1.81 4.36
CA GLY A 48 -0.92 2.60 4.11
C GLY A 48 -0.82 3.45 2.85
N ILE A 49 -1.95 3.68 2.19
CA ILE A 49 -2.07 4.61 1.06
C ILE A 49 -2.94 5.79 1.46
N VAL A 50 -2.53 7.00 1.11
CA VAL A 50 -3.34 8.22 1.33
C VAL A 50 -3.64 8.85 -0.01
N PHE A 51 -4.93 9.00 -0.34
CA PHE A 51 -5.37 9.80 -1.48
C PHE A 51 -5.92 11.12 -0.96
N TRP A 52 -5.12 12.19 -0.97
CA TRP A 52 -5.50 13.46 -0.38
C TRP A 52 -6.73 14.06 -1.07
N SER A 53 -7.78 14.32 -0.30
CA SER A 53 -9.06 14.86 -0.78
C SER A 53 -9.69 15.78 0.24
N GLU A 54 -10.09 16.99 -0.16
CA GLU A 54 -10.89 17.88 0.69
C GLU A 54 -12.38 17.52 0.74
N VAL A 55 -12.89 16.71 -0.20
CA VAL A 55 -14.32 16.41 -0.30
C VAL A 55 -14.62 15.00 0.17
N GLY A 56 -15.40 14.90 1.25
CA GLY A 56 -15.93 13.67 1.80
C GLY A 56 -14.85 12.83 2.46
N ASN A 57 -14.69 12.96 3.78
CA ASN A 57 -14.04 11.95 4.61
C ASN A 57 -14.64 10.60 4.21
N GLY A 58 -13.83 9.80 3.51
CA GLY A 58 -14.31 8.71 2.68
C GLY A 58 -15.14 7.73 3.50
N ASP A 59 -16.17 7.21 2.87
CA ASP A 59 -16.89 6.04 3.34
C ASP A 59 -15.86 4.96 3.77
N GLY A 60 -15.88 4.60 5.05
CA GLY A 60 -14.93 3.66 5.63
C GLY A 60 -15.03 2.28 4.98
N GLU A 61 -16.20 1.92 4.43
CA GLU A 61 -16.40 0.69 3.68
C GLU A 61 -15.67 0.75 2.33
N ALA A 62 -15.85 1.83 1.58
CA ALA A 62 -15.13 2.06 0.31
C ALA A 62 -13.60 2.11 0.52
N ALA A 63 -13.13 2.70 1.63
CA ALA A 63 -11.72 2.72 2.00
C ALA A 63 -11.17 1.31 2.27
N ALA A 64 -11.95 0.47 2.98
CA ALA A 64 -11.57 -0.92 3.28
C ALA A 64 -11.56 -1.79 2.02
N GLU A 65 -12.56 -1.66 1.14
CA GLU A 65 -12.61 -2.35 -0.14
C GLU A 65 -11.40 -2.00 -1.02
N LEU A 66 -11.09 -0.70 -1.12
CA LEU A 66 -9.94 -0.21 -1.87
C LEU A 66 -8.63 -0.73 -1.26
N ALA A 67 -8.47 -0.72 0.07
CA ALA A 67 -7.31 -1.30 0.73
C ALA A 67 -7.10 -2.78 0.36
N GLY A 68 -8.19 -3.57 0.35
CA GLY A 68 -8.18 -4.96 -0.09
C GLY A 68 -7.69 -5.12 -1.54
N THR A 69 -8.17 -4.26 -2.44
CA THR A 69 -7.79 -4.23 -3.86
C THR A 69 -6.31 -3.89 -4.06
N LEU A 70 -5.79 -2.93 -3.28
CA LEU A 70 -4.40 -2.49 -3.32
C LEU A 70 -3.44 -3.41 -2.55
N ASN A 71 -3.97 -4.34 -1.76
CA ASN A 71 -3.25 -5.10 -0.72
C ASN A 71 -2.61 -4.22 0.35
N ALA A 72 -3.13 -3.01 0.55
CA ALA A 72 -2.72 -2.09 1.58
C ALA A 72 -3.27 -2.52 2.95
N ASP A 73 -2.67 -2.02 4.01
CA ASP A 73 -3.15 -2.23 5.38
C ASP A 73 -4.31 -1.30 5.75
N PHE A 74 -4.37 -0.16 5.09
CA PHE A 74 -5.45 0.80 5.14
C PHE A 74 -5.34 1.77 3.95
N VAL A 75 -6.46 2.41 3.62
CA VAL A 75 -6.51 3.57 2.73
C VAL A 75 -7.12 4.72 3.51
N ALA A 76 -6.54 5.91 3.38
CA ALA A 76 -7.02 7.13 4.01
C ALA A 76 -7.23 8.22 2.96
N PHE A 77 -8.11 9.18 3.27
CA PHE A 77 -8.38 10.33 2.41
C PHE A 77 -8.02 11.67 3.07
N GLY A 78 -7.59 11.62 4.33
CA GLY A 78 -7.17 12.77 5.12
C GLY A 78 -6.14 12.40 6.18
N MET A 79 -5.63 13.44 6.85
CA MET A 79 -4.50 13.31 7.78
C MET A 79 -4.83 12.44 9.00
N VAL A 80 -6.03 12.61 9.55
CA VAL A 80 -6.46 11.90 10.77
C VAL A 80 -6.47 10.38 10.54
N ASP A 81 -7.10 9.92 9.46
CA ASP A 81 -7.16 8.50 9.13
C ASP A 81 -5.78 7.94 8.74
N ALA A 82 -4.93 8.75 8.11
CA ALA A 82 -3.58 8.36 7.76
C ALA A 82 -2.72 8.07 9.01
N VAL A 83 -2.76 8.97 9.99
CA VAL A 83 -2.04 8.81 11.26
C VAL A 83 -2.65 7.67 12.08
N THR A 84 -3.98 7.59 12.17
CA THR A 84 -4.68 6.53 12.89
C THR A 84 -4.35 5.15 12.32
N GLY A 85 -4.32 5.01 10.99
CA GLY A 85 -3.96 3.78 10.32
C GLY A 85 -2.49 3.39 10.52
N ALA A 86 -1.59 4.37 10.48
CA ALA A 86 -0.14 4.17 10.59
C ALA A 86 0.28 3.73 11.99
N LEU A 87 -0.30 4.34 13.03
CA LEU A 87 0.01 4.06 14.43
C LEU A 87 -0.85 2.94 15.05
N SER A 88 -1.71 2.30 14.25
CA SER A 88 -2.53 1.18 14.71
C SER A 88 -1.69 -0.07 15.00
N ASN A 89 -1.96 -0.74 16.12
CA ASN A 89 -1.35 -2.03 16.50
C ASN A 89 -1.85 -3.24 15.69
N LYS A 90 -2.55 -3.02 14.57
CA LYS A 90 -3.05 -4.10 13.71
C LYS A 90 -1.89 -4.75 12.95
N PRO A 91 -1.87 -6.09 12.80
CA PRO A 91 -0.83 -6.77 12.04
C PRO A 91 -0.84 -6.38 10.56
N ALA A 92 0.32 -6.53 9.91
CA ALA A 92 0.45 -6.28 8.48
C ALA A 92 -0.29 -7.34 7.65
N VAL A 93 -1.06 -6.90 6.66
CA VAL A 93 -1.77 -7.73 5.69
C VAL A 93 -0.76 -8.36 4.74
N MET A 94 -0.65 -9.69 4.76
CA MET A 94 0.27 -10.40 3.88
C MET A 94 -0.18 -10.36 2.41
N LEU A 95 0.79 -10.32 1.50
CA LEU A 95 0.50 -10.43 0.08
C LEU A 95 -0.04 -11.82 -0.23
N LYS A 96 -1.24 -11.89 -0.82
CA LYS A 96 -1.74 -13.13 -1.41
C LYS A 96 -0.75 -13.61 -2.47
N PRO A 97 -0.28 -14.88 -2.41
CA PRO A 97 0.61 -15.43 -3.42
C PRO A 97 -0.07 -15.35 -4.79
N ALA A 98 0.63 -14.81 -5.77
CA ALA A 98 0.11 -14.78 -7.13
C ALA A 98 0.13 -16.22 -7.69
N HIS A 99 -0.97 -16.65 -8.30
CA HIS A 99 -0.99 -17.92 -9.03
C HIS A 99 0.09 -17.86 -10.12
N ARG A 100 1.15 -18.65 -9.96
CA ARG A 100 2.28 -18.69 -10.89
C ARG A 100 1.74 -19.29 -12.19
N ARG A 101 1.51 -18.49 -13.24
CA ARG A 101 1.27 -19.04 -14.58
C ARG A 101 2.49 -19.88 -14.93
N ARG A 102 2.32 -21.20 -15.05
CA ARG A 102 3.34 -22.10 -15.62
C ARG A 102 3.71 -21.51 -16.97
N ARG A 103 4.96 -21.05 -17.13
CA ARG A 103 5.50 -20.76 -18.45
C ARG A 103 5.49 -22.10 -19.20
N GLN A 104 4.59 -22.25 -20.17
CA GLN A 104 4.70 -23.36 -21.10
C GLN A 104 6.01 -23.16 -21.87
N PRO A 105 6.88 -24.17 -21.94
CA PRO A 105 8.07 -24.09 -22.78
C PRO A 105 7.61 -23.88 -24.23
N ALA A 106 8.30 -22.97 -24.93
CA ALA A 106 8.10 -22.77 -26.36
C ALA A 106 8.32 -24.11 -27.08
N ARG A 107 7.36 -24.50 -27.91
CA ARG A 107 7.51 -25.59 -28.88
C ARG A 107 8.02 -25.00 -30.19
#